data_AF-A0A817N0R7-F1
#
_entry.id   AF-A0A817N0R7-F1
#
_cell.length_a   1.000
_cell.length_b   1.000
_cell.length_c   1.000
_cell.angle_alpha   90.00
_cell.angle_beta   90.00
_cell.angle_gamma   90.00
#
_symmetry.space_group_name_H-M   'P 1'
#
loop_
_entity.id
_entity.type
_entity.pdbx_description
1 polymer ?
#
loop_
_entity_poly.entity_id
_entity_poly.type
_entity_poly.pdbx_seq_one_letter_code
_entity_poly.pdbx_strand_id
1 'polypeptide(L)'
;MKLQIDQIESFDTWLSQAEQRITSQLEIMEQNLPGVDRQYRQLAQLQDELVAQQQMTESLQNMVIVIDDSATNGTNSLPPKYTSMDVEAKLLNLSERWAKICTFVQNRWIQLQEVKIEFEQIELHRDKVNRWLTRKEDEVTRMLAETNMNDADVLMQQAHSIK
;
A
#
# COMPACT_ATOMS: atom_id res chain seq x y z
N MET A 1 -12.51 -17.15 -31.84
CA MET A 1 -12.44 -18.05 -30.68
C MET A 1 -11.04 -18.22 -30.07
N LYS A 2 -9.99 -18.64 -30.80
CA LYS A 2 -8.65 -18.86 -30.18
C LYS A 2 -8.08 -17.61 -29.49
N LEU A 3 -8.10 -16.46 -30.16
CA LEU A 3 -7.61 -15.18 -29.61
C LEU A 3 -8.35 -14.75 -28.33
N GLN A 4 -9.66 -15.01 -28.25
CA GLN A 4 -10.49 -14.67 -27.08
C GLN A 4 -10.18 -15.58 -25.89
N ILE A 5 -9.98 -16.88 -26.14
CA ILE A 5 -9.58 -17.85 -25.12
C ILE A 5 -8.17 -17.55 -24.62
N ASP A 6 -7.24 -17.21 -25.52
CA ASP A 6 -5.86 -16.84 -25.16
C ASP A 6 -5.83 -15.58 -24.26
N GLN A 7 -6.70 -14.59 -24.52
CA GLN A 7 -6.87 -13.43 -23.64
C GLN A 7 -7.40 -13.81 -22.26
N ILE A 8 -8.45 -14.64 -22.18
CA ILE A 8 -9.00 -15.13 -20.91
C ILE A 8 -7.93 -15.85 -20.08
N GLU A 9 -7.12 -16.72 -20.71
CA GLU A 9 -6.04 -17.45 -20.02
C GLU A 9 -4.89 -16.54 -19.56
N SER A 10 -4.54 -15.54 -20.36
CA SER A 10 -3.53 -14.54 -19.96
C SER A 10 -4.00 -13.72 -18.75
N PHE A 11 -5.27 -13.31 -18.73
CA PHE A 11 -5.84 -12.55 -17.61
C PHE A 11 -5.95 -13.42 -16.34
N ASP A 12 -6.37 -14.68 -16.49
CA ASP A 12 -6.43 -15.66 -15.39
C ASP A 12 -5.05 -15.93 -14.77
N THR A 13 -4.02 -16.03 -15.61
CA THR A 13 -2.62 -16.17 -15.16
C THR A 13 -2.16 -14.94 -14.40
N TRP A 14 -2.45 -13.74 -14.90
CA TRP A 14 -2.12 -12.49 -14.21
C TRP A 14 -2.85 -12.36 -12.87
N LEU A 15 -4.16 -12.65 -12.82
CA LEU A 15 -4.95 -12.64 -11.58
C LEU A 15 -4.35 -13.57 -10.53
N SER A 16 -3.93 -14.77 -10.93
CA SER A 16 -3.32 -15.74 -10.02
C SER A 16 -1.99 -15.24 -9.45
N GLN A 17 -1.16 -14.57 -10.26
CA GLN A 17 0.08 -13.94 -9.79
C GLN A 17 -0.19 -12.75 -8.86
N ALA A 18 -1.21 -11.94 -9.16
CA ALA A 18 -1.63 -10.83 -8.32
C ALA A 18 -2.15 -11.31 -6.95
N GLU A 19 -2.99 -12.34 -6.93
CA GLU A 19 -3.48 -12.99 -5.70
C GLU A 19 -2.32 -13.54 -4.86
N GLN A 20 -1.37 -14.23 -5.48
CA GLN A 20 -0.18 -14.73 -4.78
C GLN A 20 0.66 -13.60 -4.17
N ARG A 21 0.84 -12.48 -4.90
CA ARG A 21 1.54 -11.30 -4.38
C ARG A 21 0.80 -10.68 -3.19
N ILE A 22 -0.52 -10.63 -3.25
CA ILE A 22 -1.36 -10.13 -2.16
C ILE A 22 -1.10 -10.96 -0.89
N THR A 23 -1.27 -12.28 -0.97
CA THR A 23 -1.08 -13.18 0.18
C THR A 23 0.35 -13.18 0.71
N SER A 24 1.36 -13.15 -0.17
CA SER A 24 2.75 -13.28 0.25
C SER A 24 3.40 -12.00 0.76
N GLN A 25 2.95 -10.83 0.31
CA GLN A 25 3.66 -9.56 0.53
C GLN A 25 2.79 -8.42 1.08
N LEU A 26 1.50 -8.41 0.77
CA LEU A 26 0.63 -7.26 1.07
C LEU A 26 -0.38 -7.53 2.19
N GLU A 27 -0.67 -8.80 2.52
CA GLU A 27 -1.68 -9.18 3.50
C GLU A 27 -1.31 -8.77 4.93
N ILE A 28 -0.04 -8.88 5.31
CA ILE A 28 0.43 -8.52 6.66
C ILE A 28 1.14 -7.18 6.61
N MET A 29 0.66 -6.18 7.34
CA MET A 29 1.36 -4.89 7.45
C MET A 29 2.60 -5.00 8.34
N GLU A 30 3.76 -4.69 7.79
CA GLU A 30 4.97 -4.59 8.59
C GLU A 30 4.87 -3.34 9.50
N GLN A 31 5.08 -3.51 10.82
CA GLN A 31 4.97 -2.42 11.80
C GLN A 31 6.22 -1.51 11.86
N ASN A 32 7.02 -1.49 10.79
CA ASN A 32 8.25 -0.73 10.71
C ASN A 32 8.21 0.20 9.48
N LEU A 33 8.81 1.39 9.57
CA LEU A 33 8.77 2.38 8.48
C LEU A 33 9.31 1.85 7.14
N PRO A 34 10.48 1.16 7.09
CA PRO A 34 10.97 0.60 5.84
C PRO A 34 10.02 -0.43 5.19
N GLY A 35 9.29 -1.17 6.02
CA GLY A 35 8.31 -2.17 5.65
C GLY A 35 7.05 -1.54 5.10
N VAL A 36 6.55 -0.49 5.75
CA VAL A 36 5.45 0.34 5.22
C VAL A 36 5.83 0.94 3.86
N ASP A 37 7.04 1.47 3.70
CA ASP A 37 7.53 2.01 2.42
C ASP A 37 7.68 0.94 1.33
N ARG A 38 8.08 -0.28 1.71
CA ARG A 38 8.13 -1.41 0.79
C ARG A 38 6.72 -1.80 0.33
N GLN A 39 5.77 -1.87 1.25
CA GLN A 39 4.39 -2.20 0.93
C GLN A 39 3.72 -1.12 0.09
N TYR A 40 3.98 0.15 0.36
CA TYR A 40 3.53 1.26 -0.48
C TYR A 40 3.99 1.07 -1.93
N ARG A 41 5.28 0.78 -2.15
CA ARG A 41 5.82 0.57 -3.50
C ARG A 41 5.20 -0.63 -4.20
N GLN A 42 5.03 -1.74 -3.48
CA GLN A 42 4.41 -2.95 -4.03
C GLN A 42 2.93 -2.74 -4.37
N LEU A 43 2.20 -1.99 -3.53
CA LEU A 43 0.80 -1.64 -3.75
C LEU A 43 0.64 -0.67 -4.92
N ALA A 44 1.52 0.32 -5.04
CA ALA A 44 1.57 1.24 -6.18
C ALA A 44 1.84 0.49 -7.49
N GLN A 45 2.80 -0.43 -7.50
CA GLN A 45 3.05 -1.26 -8.67
C GLN A 45 1.82 -2.12 -9.03
N LEU A 46 1.15 -2.72 -8.04
CA LEU A 46 -0.06 -3.50 -8.29
C LEU A 46 -1.21 -2.61 -8.83
N GLN A 47 -1.32 -1.36 -8.36
CA GLN A 47 -2.29 -0.39 -8.86
C GLN A 47 -2.02 -0.03 -10.32
N ASP A 48 -0.76 0.18 -10.71
CA ASP A 48 -0.38 0.47 -12.10
C ASP A 48 -0.69 -0.72 -13.01
N GLU A 49 -0.41 -1.94 -12.54
CA GLU A 49 -0.77 -3.17 -13.26
C GLU A 49 -2.29 -3.32 -13.40
N LEU A 50 -3.08 -3.00 -12.35
CA LEU A 50 -4.54 -2.97 -12.43
C LEU A 50 -5.03 -1.97 -13.49
N VAL A 51 -4.46 -0.76 -13.55
CA VAL A 51 -4.85 0.22 -14.58
C VAL A 51 -4.51 -0.29 -15.97
N ALA A 52 -3.35 -0.93 -16.15
CA ALA A 52 -2.97 -1.51 -17.44
C ALA A 52 -3.91 -2.65 -17.88
N GLN A 53 -4.37 -3.47 -16.93
CA GLN A 53 -5.31 -4.56 -17.19
C GLN A 53 -6.77 -4.09 -17.34
N GLN A 54 -7.10 -2.84 -17.01
CA GLN A 54 -8.46 -2.31 -17.15
C GLN A 54 -8.98 -2.43 -18.59
N GLN A 55 -8.15 -2.12 -19.59
CA GLN A 55 -8.52 -2.24 -21.00
C GLN A 55 -8.81 -3.70 -21.39
N MET A 56 -8.13 -4.66 -20.75
CA MET A 56 -8.37 -6.08 -20.95
C MET A 56 -9.70 -6.51 -20.32
N THR A 57 -10.00 -6.05 -19.10
CA THR A 57 -11.29 -6.28 -18.42
C THR A 57 -12.45 -5.67 -19.20
N GLU A 58 -12.31 -4.46 -19.74
CA GLU A 58 -13.31 -3.82 -20.61
C GLU A 58 -13.51 -4.62 -21.91
N SER A 59 -12.44 -5.16 -22.49
CA SER A 59 -12.53 -6.04 -23.67
C SER A 59 -13.19 -7.38 -23.35
N LEU A 60 -12.98 -7.93 -22.16
CA LEU A 60 -13.59 -9.19 -21.70
C LEU A 60 -15.08 -9.00 -21.39
N GLN A 61 -15.46 -7.86 -20.82
CA GLN A 61 -16.85 -7.51 -20.52
C GLN A 61 -17.67 -7.24 -21.78
N ASN A 62 -17.04 -6.66 -22.81
CA ASN A 62 -17.66 -6.45 -24.13
C ASN A 62 -17.49 -7.63 -25.09
N MET A 63 -16.95 -8.76 -24.62
CA MET A 63 -16.75 -9.93 -25.45
C MET A 63 -18.10 -10.55 -25.82
N VAL A 64 -18.62 -10.20 -27.01
CA VAL A 64 -19.75 -10.89 -27.63
C VAL A 64 -19.26 -12.29 -28.03
N ILE A 65 -19.77 -13.31 -27.36
CA ILE A 65 -19.55 -14.71 -27.73
C ILE A 65 -20.35 -14.95 -29.02
N VAL A 66 -19.66 -14.93 -30.17
CA VAL A 66 -20.25 -15.33 -31.44
C VAL A 66 -20.36 -16.85 -31.43
N ILE A 67 -21.58 -17.36 -31.26
CA ILE A 67 -21.91 -18.78 -31.44
C ILE A 67 -21.74 -19.07 -32.93
N ASP A 68 -20.80 -19.96 -33.26
CA ASP A 68 -20.73 -20.51 -34.60
C ASP A 68 -21.82 -21.60 -34.74
N ASP A 69 -23.02 -21.19 -35.15
CA ASP A 69 -24.15 -22.08 -35.42
C ASP A 69 -23.89 -23.04 -36.60
N SER A 70 -22.74 -22.95 -37.28
CA SER A 70 -22.42 -23.82 -38.42
C SER A 70 -22.13 -25.29 -38.07
N ALA A 71 -21.94 -25.61 -36.78
CA ALA A 71 -21.75 -26.99 -36.33
C ALA A 71 -23.06 -27.83 -36.27
N THR A 72 -24.22 -27.23 -36.53
CA THR A 72 -25.51 -27.96 -36.47
C THR A 72 -25.79 -28.86 -37.69
N ASN A 73 -25.01 -28.75 -38.78
CA ASN A 73 -25.31 -29.43 -40.05
C ASN A 73 -24.17 -30.29 -40.64
N GLY A 74 -23.20 -30.76 -39.85
CA GLY A 74 -22.08 -31.53 -40.41
C GLY A 74 -21.51 -32.57 -39.45
N THR A 75 -21.86 -33.83 -39.69
CA THR A 75 -21.16 -35.05 -39.25
C THR A 75 -19.64 -34.88 -39.10
N ASN A 76 -19.11 -35.31 -37.95
CA ASN A 76 -17.68 -35.57 -37.65
C ASN A 76 -16.77 -34.39 -37.30
N SER A 77 -17.13 -33.58 -36.31
CA SER A 77 -16.16 -32.74 -35.60
C SER A 77 -16.31 -32.97 -34.09
N LEU A 78 -15.20 -33.13 -33.37
CA LEU A 78 -15.12 -33.29 -31.92
C LEU A 78 -16.08 -32.35 -31.17
N PRO A 79 -16.59 -32.75 -29.98
CA PRO A 79 -17.35 -31.82 -29.15
C PRO A 79 -16.54 -30.53 -29.00
N PRO A 80 -17.14 -29.34 -29.22
CA PRO A 80 -16.42 -28.10 -29.04
C PRO A 80 -15.87 -28.12 -27.61
N LYS A 81 -14.54 -27.96 -27.49
CA LYS A 81 -13.79 -28.07 -26.23
C LYS A 81 -14.29 -27.11 -25.13
N TYR A 82 -15.16 -26.16 -25.49
CA TYR A 82 -15.80 -25.21 -24.60
C TYR A 82 -17.24 -24.97 -25.09
N THR A 83 -18.23 -25.14 -24.22
CA THR A 83 -19.60 -24.70 -24.50
C THR A 83 -19.74 -23.21 -24.15
N SER A 84 -20.70 -22.49 -24.74
CA SER A 84 -20.94 -21.06 -24.44
C SER A 84 -21.15 -20.81 -22.95
N MET A 85 -21.75 -21.76 -22.24
CA MET A 85 -22.02 -21.69 -20.81
C MET A 85 -20.74 -21.77 -19.96
N ASP A 86 -19.75 -22.57 -20.39
CA ASP A 86 -18.47 -22.71 -19.68
C ASP A 86 -17.63 -21.43 -19.77
N VAL A 87 -17.68 -20.74 -20.92
CA VAL A 87 -16.95 -19.48 -21.15
C VAL A 87 -17.56 -18.35 -20.32
N GLU A 88 -18.89 -18.26 -20.27
CA GLU A 88 -19.60 -17.27 -19.47
C GLU A 88 -19.33 -17.45 -17.97
N ALA A 89 -19.39 -18.70 -17.48
CA ALA A 89 -19.04 -19.03 -16.09
C ALA A 89 -17.59 -18.65 -15.74
N LYS A 90 -16.64 -18.88 -16.66
CA LYS A 90 -15.24 -18.49 -16.47
C LYS A 90 -15.07 -16.98 -16.43
N LEU A 91 -15.71 -16.23 -17.32
CA LEU A 91 -15.67 -14.76 -17.32
C LEU A 91 -16.24 -14.17 -16.03
N LEU A 92 -17.34 -14.73 -15.52
CA LEU A 92 -17.94 -14.31 -14.26
C LEU A 92 -17.02 -14.58 -13.06
N ASN A 93 -16.33 -15.73 -13.04
CA ASN A 93 -15.33 -16.02 -12.01
C ASN A 93 -14.15 -15.03 -12.04
N LEU A 94 -13.64 -14.70 -13.23
CA LEU A 94 -12.54 -13.76 -13.40
C LEU A 94 -12.94 -12.34 -12.98
N SER A 95 -14.17 -11.91 -13.27
CA SER A 95 -14.66 -10.59 -12.86
C SER A 95 -14.84 -10.50 -11.33
N GLU A 96 -15.30 -11.56 -10.68
CA GLU A 96 -15.39 -11.61 -9.22
C GLU A 96 -14.01 -11.52 -8.55
N ARG A 97 -13.03 -12.28 -9.06
CA ARG A 97 -11.64 -12.24 -8.57
C ARG A 97 -11.02 -10.85 -8.76
N TRP A 98 -11.20 -10.25 -9.92
CA TRP A 98 -10.78 -8.89 -10.20
C TRP A 98 -11.38 -7.89 -9.19
N ALA A 99 -12.70 -7.95 -8.95
CA ALA A 99 -13.36 -7.07 -8.00
C ALA A 99 -12.81 -7.22 -6.58
N LYS A 100 -12.47 -8.44 -6.16
CA LYS A 100 -11.80 -8.72 -4.87
C LYS A 100 -10.43 -8.04 -4.80
N ILE A 101 -9.62 -8.14 -5.85
CA ILE A 101 -8.30 -7.48 -5.90
C ILE A 101 -8.45 -5.96 -5.85
N CYS A 102 -9.36 -5.37 -6.62
CA CYS A 102 -9.63 -3.93 -6.59
C CYS A 102 -10.02 -3.45 -5.19
N THR A 103 -10.95 -4.19 -4.55
CA THR A 103 -11.39 -3.89 -3.18
C THR A 103 -10.23 -4.02 -2.18
N PHE A 104 -9.39 -5.05 -2.31
CA PHE A 104 -8.20 -5.23 -1.48
C PHE A 104 -7.25 -4.04 -1.63
N VAL A 105 -6.92 -3.66 -2.86
CA VAL A 105 -5.99 -2.55 -3.12
C VAL A 105 -6.53 -1.24 -2.55
N GLN A 106 -7.82 -0.95 -2.74
CA GLN A 106 -8.47 0.23 -2.18
C GLN A 106 -8.42 0.24 -0.64
N ASN A 107 -8.79 -0.87 0.00
CA ASN A 107 -8.75 -0.98 1.47
C ASN A 107 -7.31 -0.83 2.00
N ARG A 108 -6.33 -1.39 1.28
CA ARG A 108 -4.93 -1.32 1.68
C ARG A 108 -4.39 0.10 1.56
N TRP A 109 -4.81 0.86 0.56
CA TRP A 109 -4.50 2.28 0.43
C TRP A 109 -5.04 3.10 1.60
N ILE A 110 -6.27 2.83 2.04
CA ILE A 110 -6.87 3.50 3.19
C ILE A 110 -6.04 3.24 4.45
N GLN A 111 -5.69 1.98 4.72
CA GLN A 111 -4.86 1.62 5.88
C GLN A 111 -3.49 2.31 5.86
N LEU A 112 -2.84 2.40 4.70
CA LEU A 112 -1.57 3.11 4.57
C LEU A 112 -1.71 4.62 4.84
N GLN A 113 -2.83 5.24 4.46
CA GLN A 113 -3.10 6.63 4.80
C GLN A 113 -3.32 6.83 6.31
N GLU A 114 -4.01 5.90 6.97
CA GLU A 114 -4.19 5.95 8.43
C GLU A 114 -2.84 5.89 9.16
N VAL A 115 -1.97 4.94 8.80
CA VAL A 115 -0.61 4.84 9.35
C VAL A 115 0.20 6.10 9.11
N LYS A 116 0.07 6.69 7.91
CA LYS A 116 0.76 7.95 7.58
C LYS A 116 0.32 9.09 8.50
N ILE A 117 -0.99 9.23 8.73
CA ILE A 117 -1.54 10.26 9.62
C ILE A 117 -1.04 10.06 11.06
N GLU A 118 -1.02 8.82 11.55
CA GLU A 118 -0.47 8.50 12.87
C GLU A 118 1.01 8.88 12.97
N PHE A 119 1.79 8.58 11.93
CA PHE A 119 3.21 8.93 11.88
C PHE A 119 3.43 10.46 11.91
N GLU A 120 2.65 11.22 11.13
CA GLU A 120 2.69 12.69 11.14
C GLU A 120 2.34 13.26 12.53
N GLN A 121 1.38 12.66 13.23
CA GLN A 121 1.07 13.04 14.60
C GLN A 121 2.21 12.74 15.57
N ILE A 122 2.87 11.57 15.45
CA ILE A 122 4.00 11.20 16.29
C ILE A 122 5.15 12.20 16.10
N GLU A 123 5.48 12.56 14.87
CA GLU A 123 6.53 13.55 14.59
C GLU A 123 6.18 14.93 15.18
N LEU A 124 4.92 15.35 15.08
CA LEU A 124 4.47 16.60 15.72
C LEU A 124 4.65 16.57 17.25
N HIS A 125 4.33 15.44 17.90
CA HIS A 125 4.53 15.27 19.34
C HIS A 125 6.00 15.27 19.72
N ARG A 126 6.83 14.55 18.96
CA ARG A 126 8.28 14.52 19.11
C ARG A 126 8.87 15.93 19.04
N ASP A 127 8.46 16.74 18.07
CA ASP A 127 8.89 18.12 17.93
C ASP A 127 8.49 19.01 19.12
N LYS A 128 7.28 18.83 19.64
CA LYS A 128 6.83 19.55 20.85
C LYS A 128 7.68 19.19 22.07
N VAL A 129 7.95 17.90 22.26
CA VAL A 129 8.80 17.42 23.35
C VAL A 129 10.21 17.94 23.21
N ASN A 130 10.78 17.90 22.00
CA ASN A 130 12.13 18.38 21.74
C ASN A 130 12.26 19.88 22.08
N ARG A 131 11.31 20.71 21.63
CA ARG A 131 11.28 22.15 21.99
C ARG A 131 11.16 22.38 23.49
N TRP A 132 10.32 21.60 24.17
CA TRP A 132 10.17 21.69 25.62
C TRP A 132 11.47 21.30 26.34
N LEU A 133 12.12 20.22 25.89
CA LEU A 133 13.39 19.74 26.45
C LEU A 133 14.48 20.79 26.29
N THR A 134 14.68 21.31 25.07
CA THR A 134 15.66 22.38 24.79
C THR A 134 15.41 23.60 25.67
N ARG A 135 14.15 24.04 25.81
CA ARG A 135 13.81 25.15 26.70
C ARG A 135 14.20 24.88 28.16
N LYS A 136 14.02 23.65 28.63
CA LYS A 136 14.36 23.26 30.00
C LYS A 136 15.86 23.16 30.20
N GLU A 137 16.60 22.66 29.21
CA GLU A 137 18.05 22.66 29.21
C GLU A 137 18.61 24.10 29.26
N ASP A 138 18.03 25.03 28.49
CA ASP A 138 18.40 26.45 28.53
C ASP A 138 18.11 27.09 29.90
N GLU A 139 16.98 26.75 30.53
CA GLU A 139 16.61 27.23 31.86
C GLU A 139 17.61 26.74 32.92
N VAL A 140 17.94 25.45 32.90
CA VAL A 140 18.93 24.85 33.82
C VAL A 140 20.32 25.47 33.59
N THR A 141 20.72 25.66 32.33
CA THR A 141 22.01 26.27 31.99
C THR A 141 22.12 27.70 32.52
N ARG A 142 21.05 28.50 32.42
CA ARG A 142 21.01 29.85 33.01
C ARG A 142 21.09 29.83 34.53
N MET A 143 20.32 28.96 35.19
CA MET A 143 20.35 28.85 36.65
C MET A 143 21.74 28.46 37.17
N LEU A 144 22.43 27.55 36.48
CA LEU A 144 23.82 27.19 36.82
C LEU A 144 24.79 28.37 36.62
N ALA A 145 24.65 29.13 35.54
CA ALA A 145 25.47 30.32 35.31
C ALA A 145 25.25 31.40 36.37
N GLU A 146 24.00 31.66 36.76
CA GLU A 146 23.63 32.62 37.81
C GLU A 146 24.16 32.19 39.18
N THR A 147 24.05 30.89 39.52
CA THR A 147 24.57 30.35 40.79
C THR A 147 26.09 30.49 40.85
N ASN A 148 26.81 30.13 39.77
CA ASN A 148 28.26 30.26 39.70
C ASN A 148 28.74 31.73 39.80
N MET A 149 28.00 32.68 39.22
CA MET A 149 28.31 34.12 39.34
C MET A 149 28.11 34.62 40.77
N ASN A 150 27.01 34.24 41.42
CA ASN A 150 26.76 34.61 42.82
C ASN A 150 27.85 34.05 43.75
N ASP A 151 28.30 32.81 43.55
CA ASP A 151 29.39 32.22 44.34
C ASP A 151 30.70 32.98 44.15
N ALA A 152 31.04 33.39 42.92
CA ALA A 152 32.24 34.18 42.64
C ALA A 152 32.19 35.58 43.29
N ASP A 153 31.04 36.27 43.22
CA ASP A 153 30.86 37.59 43.83
C ASP A 153 30.95 37.55 45.36
N VAL A 154 30.37 36.51 45.98
CA VAL A 154 30.46 36.28 47.43
C VAL A 154 31.91 36.04 47.86
N LEU A 155 32.65 35.20 47.13
CA LEU A 155 34.07 34.97 47.40
C LEU A 155 34.91 36.25 47.25
N MET A 156 34.59 37.07 46.26
CA MET A 156 35.29 38.34 46.01
C MET A 156 35.01 39.37 47.12
N GLN A 157 33.78 39.46 47.63
CA GLN A 157 33.45 40.32 48.78
C GLN A 157 34.15 39.87 50.07
N GLN A 158 34.22 38.57 50.33
CA GLN A 158 34.92 38.04 51.50
C GLN A 158 36.42 38.37 51.43
N ALA A 159 37.06 38.22 50.26
CA ALA A 159 38.46 38.58 50.08
C ALA A 159 38.75 40.07 50.32
N HIS A 160 37.82 40.97 49.99
CA HIS A 160 37.96 42.40 50.27
C HIS A 160 37.76 42.76 51.74
N SER A 161 36.92 42.02 52.48
CA SER A 161 36.72 42.24 53.92
C SER A 161 37.86 41.72 54.82
N ILE A 162 38.81 40.95 54.25
CA ILE A 162 39.93 40.34 54.99
C ILE A 162 41.21 41.21 54.92
N LYS A 163 41.21 42.32 54.16
CA LYS A 163 42.30 43.32 54.15
C LYS A 163 42.02 44.47 55.11
#